data_AF-A0A290QBV2-F1
#
_entry.id   AF-A0A290QBV2-F1
#
_cell.length_a   1.000
_cell.length_b   1.000
_cell.length_c   1.000
_cell.angle_alpha   90.00
_cell.angle_beta   90.00
_cell.angle_gamma   90.00
#
_symmetry.space_group_name_H-M   'P 1'
#
loop_
_entity.id
_entity.type
_entity.pdbx_description
1 polymer ?
#
loop_
_entity_poly.entity_id
_entity_poly.type
_entity_poly.pdbx_seq_one_letter_code
_entity_poly.pdbx_strand_id
1 'polypeptide(L)'
;MNQLRSLNIEHVSPVGLLRQEISRRTPFGLTAERLAQQGKPLAEDSTLALMRRWFWTRKPDAGFALSGFPATLLQAKVFDEWLDARDESLHGLIAADQSSEAVVDHYRALGLTVVETSALAA
;
A
#
# COMPACT_ATOMS: atom_id res chain seq x y z
N MET A 1 -23.38 -21.57 -13.64
CA MET A 1 -22.81 -20.60 -14.60
C MET A 1 -21.65 -19.91 -13.91
N ASN A 2 -20.43 -20.44 -14.04
CA ASN A 2 -19.25 -19.83 -13.41
C ASN A 2 -18.67 -18.79 -14.37
N GLN A 3 -19.22 -17.58 -14.36
CA GLN A 3 -18.57 -16.44 -15.02
C GLN A 3 -17.55 -15.86 -14.06
N LEU A 4 -16.26 -16.14 -14.27
CA LEU A 4 -15.17 -15.39 -13.66
C LEU A 4 -15.23 -13.97 -14.26
N ARG A 5 -15.77 -13.01 -13.51
CA ARG A 5 -15.68 -11.60 -13.87
C ARG A 5 -14.27 -11.11 -13.56
N SER A 6 -13.62 -10.45 -14.50
CA SER A 6 -12.36 -9.76 -14.23
C SER A 6 -12.56 -8.76 -13.09
N LEU A 7 -11.81 -8.90 -12.01
CA LEU A 7 -11.84 -7.96 -10.89
C LEU A 7 -11.15 -6.66 -11.34
N ASN A 8 -11.80 -5.52 -11.13
CA ASN A 8 -11.19 -4.21 -11.35
C ASN A 8 -10.35 -3.84 -10.11
N ILE A 9 -9.09 -4.27 -10.10
CA ILE A 9 -8.14 -4.06 -9.00
C ILE A 9 -7.05 -3.08 -9.45
N GLU A 10 -6.93 -1.96 -8.74
CA GLU A 10 -5.83 -1.02 -8.94
C GLU A 10 -4.57 -1.48 -8.20
N HIS A 11 -3.45 -1.63 -8.91
CA HIS A 11 -2.17 -1.99 -8.31
C HIS A 11 -1.40 -0.74 -7.91
N VAL A 12 -1.08 -0.61 -6.62
CA VAL A 12 -0.53 0.64 -6.06
C VAL A 12 0.67 0.35 -5.17
N SER A 13 1.68 1.23 -5.28
CA SER A 13 2.84 1.25 -4.39
C SER A 13 3.25 2.69 -4.11
N PRO A 14 3.85 2.97 -2.94
CA PRO A 14 4.42 4.29 -2.67
C PRO A 14 5.42 4.73 -3.73
N VAL A 15 6.27 3.80 -4.21
CA VAL A 15 7.26 4.06 -5.26
C VAL A 15 6.58 4.40 -6.59
N GLY A 16 5.52 3.68 -6.96
CA GLY A 16 4.75 3.95 -8.17
C GLY A 16 4.10 5.34 -8.14
N LEU A 17 3.41 5.67 -7.04
CA LEU A 17 2.81 6.99 -6.84
C LEU A 17 3.87 8.10 -6.83
N LEU A 18 5.04 7.84 -6.22
CA LEU A 18 6.13 8.80 -6.21
C LEU A 18 6.65 9.10 -7.61
N ARG A 19 6.85 8.08 -8.44
CA ARG A 19 7.26 8.25 -9.84
C ARG A 19 6.24 9.07 -10.63
N GLN A 20 4.95 8.90 -10.36
CA GLN A 20 3.90 9.72 -10.99
C GLN A 20 4.01 11.19 -10.58
N GLU A 21 4.25 11.47 -9.30
CA GLU A 21 4.43 12.84 -8.80
C GLU A 21 5.66 13.52 -9.41
N ILE A 22 6.78 12.79 -9.51
CA ILE A 22 8.01 13.25 -10.18
C ILE A 22 7.73 13.54 -11.66
N SER A 23 7.11 12.60 -12.37
CA SER A 23 6.78 12.74 -13.80
C SER A 23 5.87 13.94 -14.07
N ARG A 24 4.90 14.20 -13.18
CA ARG A 24 3.98 15.34 -13.24
C ARG A 24 4.61 16.66 -12.76
N ARG A 25 5.85 16.63 -12.24
CA ARG A 25 6.56 17.78 -11.67
C ARG A 25 5.74 18.53 -10.61
N THR A 26 5.01 17.79 -9.77
CA THR A 26 4.27 18.41 -8.66
C THR A 26 5.25 18.98 -7.64
N PRO A 27 4.84 19.93 -6.77
CA PRO A 27 5.71 20.44 -5.71
C PRO A 27 6.28 19.32 -4.80
N PHE A 28 5.47 18.29 -4.53
CA PHE A 28 5.90 17.10 -3.81
C PHE A 28 6.89 16.26 -4.64
N GLY A 29 6.58 16.02 -5.92
CA GLY A 29 7.44 15.29 -6.85
C GLY A 29 8.82 15.92 -7.03
N LEU A 30 8.91 17.24 -7.15
CA LEU A 30 10.19 17.95 -7.26
C LEU A 30 11.03 17.82 -5.98
N THR A 31 10.38 17.83 -4.81
CA THR A 31 11.06 17.60 -3.52
C THR A 31 11.56 16.16 -3.42
N ALA A 32 10.71 15.20 -3.78
CA ALA A 32 11.06 13.78 -3.81
C ALA A 32 12.19 13.46 -4.78
N GLU A 33 12.18 14.06 -5.97
CA GLU A 33 13.24 13.88 -6.98
C GLU A 33 14.60 14.34 -6.43
N ARG A 34 14.65 15.48 -5.73
CA ARG A 34 15.87 15.96 -5.07
C ARG A 34 16.36 15.01 -3.98
N LEU A 35 15.45 14.46 -3.17
CA LEU A 35 15.82 13.47 -2.14
C LEU A 35 16.38 12.19 -2.78
N ALA A 36 15.74 11.71 -3.86
CA ALA A 36 16.19 10.54 -4.60
C ALA A 36 17.59 10.75 -5.23
N GLN A 37 17.85 11.93 -5.82
CA GLN A 37 19.16 12.31 -6.34
C GLN A 37 20.26 12.33 -5.25
N GLN A 38 19.88 12.58 -3.99
CA GLN A 38 20.78 12.54 -2.84
C GLN A 38 20.89 11.14 -2.22
N GLY A 39 20.22 10.12 -2.77
CA GLY A 39 20.17 8.79 -2.19
C GLY A 39 19.43 8.73 -0.84
N LYS A 40 18.59 9.73 -0.53
CA LYS A 40 17.84 9.78 0.72
C LYS A 40 16.44 9.17 0.53
N PRO A 41 15.98 8.31 1.46
CA PRO A 41 14.62 7.80 1.41
C PRO A 41 13.61 8.92 1.74
N LEU A 42 12.36 8.71 1.33
CA LEU A 42 11.25 9.50 1.85
C LEU A 42 11.09 9.24 3.35
N ALA A 43 10.79 10.30 4.10
CA ALA A 43 10.34 10.17 5.48
C ALA A 43 9.00 9.40 5.53
N GLU A 44 8.78 8.68 6.61
CA GLU A 44 7.55 7.90 6.83
C GLU A 44 6.28 8.75 6.69
N ASP A 45 6.25 9.94 7.29
CA ASP A 45 5.13 10.88 7.18
C ASP A 45 4.84 11.30 5.73
N SER A 46 5.88 11.42 4.89
CA SER A 46 5.72 11.75 3.47
C SER A 46 5.10 10.59 2.70
N THR A 47 5.50 9.35 3.03
CA THR A 47 4.89 8.13 2.48
C THR A 47 3.42 8.03 2.89
N LEU A 48 3.10 8.25 4.17
CA LEU A 48 1.72 8.28 4.67
C LEU A 48 0.89 9.35 3.98
N ALA A 49 1.39 10.58 3.84
CA ALA A 49 0.68 11.65 3.15
C ALA A 49 0.40 11.31 1.67
N LEU A 50 1.36 10.71 0.98
CA LEU A 50 1.21 10.27 -0.41
C LEU A 50 0.13 9.19 -0.55
N MET A 51 0.21 8.15 0.28
CA MET A 51 -0.75 7.05 0.29
C MET A 51 -2.14 7.52 0.70
N ARG A 52 -2.24 8.40 1.69
CA ARG A 52 -3.50 9.02 2.13
C ARG A 52 -4.14 9.78 0.98
N ARG A 53 -3.40 10.63 0.26
CA ARG A 53 -3.97 11.36 -0.88
C ARG A 53 -4.51 10.41 -1.94
N TRP A 54 -3.80 9.34 -2.27
CA TRP A 54 -4.29 8.34 -3.22
C TRP A 54 -5.57 7.65 -2.70
N PHE A 55 -5.56 7.15 -1.46
CA PHE A 55 -6.65 6.36 -0.91
C PHE A 55 -7.98 7.12 -0.85
N TRP A 56 -7.97 8.44 -0.68
CA TRP A 56 -9.19 9.27 -0.69
C TRP A 56 -9.60 9.79 -2.06
N THR A 57 -8.70 9.75 -3.05
CA THR A 57 -8.99 10.21 -4.42
C THR A 57 -9.38 9.07 -5.36
N ARG A 58 -9.11 7.82 -4.96
CA ARG A 58 -9.50 6.63 -5.72
C ARG A 58 -11.02 6.48 -5.80
N LYS A 59 -11.47 5.71 -6.80
CA LYS A 59 -12.88 5.36 -6.94
C LYS A 59 -13.28 4.34 -5.87
N PRO A 60 -14.38 4.53 -5.13
CA PRO A 60 -14.82 3.61 -4.07
C PRO A 60 -15.14 2.20 -4.59
N ASP A 61 -15.60 2.09 -5.84
CA ASP A 61 -16.12 0.82 -6.38
C ASP A 61 -15.02 -0.10 -6.95
N ALA A 62 -13.76 0.34 -6.94
CA ALA A 62 -12.63 -0.44 -7.43
C ALA A 62 -11.83 -1.01 -6.25
N GLY A 63 -11.52 -2.31 -6.33
CA GLY A 63 -10.60 -2.94 -5.38
C GLY A 63 -9.18 -2.43 -5.58
N PHE A 64 -8.28 -2.78 -4.65
CA PHE A 64 -6.88 -2.37 -4.72
C PHE A 64 -5.95 -3.48 -4.24
N ALA A 65 -4.73 -3.47 -4.76
CA ALA A 65 -3.63 -4.31 -4.31
C ALA A 65 -2.45 -3.40 -3.95
N LEU A 66 -2.05 -3.41 -2.68
CA LEU A 66 -0.93 -2.61 -2.19
C LEU A 66 0.35 -3.45 -2.20
N SER A 67 1.42 -2.86 -2.72
CA SER A 67 2.76 -3.46 -2.70
C SER A 67 3.74 -2.51 -2.02
N GLY A 68 4.43 -3.02 -1.00
CA GLY A 68 5.36 -2.24 -0.18
C GLY A 68 4.69 -1.24 0.78
N PHE A 69 3.39 -1.38 1.05
CA PHE A 69 2.65 -0.62 2.05
C PHE A 69 1.50 -1.45 2.62
N PRO A 70 1.25 -1.41 3.94
CA PRO A 70 2.09 -0.80 4.97
C PRO A 70 3.41 -1.57 5.17
N ALA A 71 4.51 -0.86 5.38
CA ALA A 71 5.84 -1.44 5.62
C ALA A 71 6.24 -1.45 7.11
N THR A 72 5.55 -0.67 7.93
CA THR A 72 5.79 -0.55 9.37
C THR A 72 4.47 -0.70 10.14
N LEU A 73 4.57 -1.02 11.44
CA LEU A 73 3.39 -1.12 12.30
C LEU A 73 2.66 0.22 12.42
N LEU A 74 3.38 1.34 12.42
CA LEU A 74 2.76 2.67 12.43
C LEU A 74 1.91 2.88 11.16
N GLN A 75 2.46 2.53 10.00
CA GLN A 75 1.72 2.63 8.74
C GLN A 75 0.49 1.72 8.74
N ALA A 76 0.60 0.51 9.27
CA ALA A 76 -0.53 -0.42 9.36
C ALA A 76 -1.66 0.16 10.22
N LYS A 77 -1.36 0.60 11.44
CA LYS A 77 -2.35 1.21 12.34
C LYS A 77 -3.02 2.44 11.75
N VAL A 78 -2.23 3.32 11.14
CA VAL A 78 -2.76 4.51 10.47
C VAL A 78 -3.63 4.10 9.27
N PHE A 79 -3.23 3.07 8.51
CA PHE A 79 -4.02 2.59 7.38
C PHE A 79 -5.35 1.97 7.82
N ASP A 80 -5.39 1.30 8.96
CA ASP A 80 -6.62 0.74 9.53
C ASP A 80 -7.64 1.83 9.85
N GLU A 81 -7.20 2.97 10.41
CA GLU A 81 -8.08 4.13 10.61
C GLU A 81 -8.71 4.63 9.30
N TRP A 82 -8.01 4.47 8.18
CA TRP A 82 -8.48 4.91 6.86
C TRP A 82 -9.52 3.95 6.31
N LEU A 83 -9.29 2.65 6.50
CA LEU A 83 -10.22 1.57 6.16
C LEU A 83 -11.51 1.72 6.97
N ASP A 84 -11.41 1.89 8.28
CA ASP A 84 -12.53 2.11 9.19
C ASP A 84 -13.34 3.36 8.79
N ALA A 85 -12.65 4.46 8.47
CA ALA A 85 -13.32 5.70 8.05
C ALA A 85 -14.11 5.59 6.74
N ARG A 86 -13.86 4.54 5.94
CA ARG A 86 -14.55 4.28 4.68
C ARG A 86 -15.42 3.02 4.71
N ASP A 87 -15.52 2.36 5.86
CA ASP A 87 -16.19 1.06 6.00
C ASP A 87 -15.66 0.03 5.00
N GLU A 88 -14.34 0.03 4.79
CA GLU A 88 -13.63 -0.89 3.92
C GLU A 88 -12.80 -1.87 4.73
N SER A 89 -12.54 -3.06 4.18
CA SER A 89 -11.71 -4.08 4.83
C SER A 89 -10.69 -4.68 3.86
N LEU A 90 -9.62 -5.23 4.42
CA LEU A 90 -8.66 -6.03 3.68
C LEU A 90 -9.17 -7.47 3.56
N HIS A 91 -8.98 -8.07 2.40
CA HIS A 91 -9.41 -9.44 2.13
C HIS A 91 -8.29 -10.46 2.31
N GLY A 92 -7.03 -10.02 2.25
CA GLY A 92 -5.88 -10.88 2.45
C GLY A 92 -4.58 -10.09 2.46
N LEU A 93 -3.54 -10.74 2.98
CA LEU A 93 -2.17 -10.25 2.98
C LEU A 93 -1.28 -11.31 2.32
N ILE A 94 -0.47 -10.87 1.37
CA ILE A 94 0.59 -11.71 0.80
C ILE A 94 1.89 -11.25 1.43
N ALA A 95 2.47 -12.10 2.27
CA ALA A 95 3.74 -11.84 2.93
C ALA A 95 4.89 -12.44 2.11
N ALA A 96 5.97 -11.68 1.94
CA ALA A 96 7.23 -12.17 1.39
C ALA A 96 8.22 -12.36 2.54
N ASP A 97 9.30 -13.10 2.30
CA ASP A 97 10.32 -13.42 3.32
C ASP A 97 10.95 -12.17 3.98
N GLN A 98 10.86 -11.03 3.30
CA GLN A 98 11.39 -9.72 3.72
C GLN A 98 10.31 -8.76 4.27
N SER A 99 9.07 -9.22 4.43
CA SER A 99 7.99 -8.44 5.03
C SER A 99 8.23 -8.19 6.51
N SER A 100 7.73 -7.06 7.02
CA SER A 100 7.81 -6.74 8.44
C SER A 100 6.95 -7.71 9.26
N GLU A 101 7.59 -8.50 10.13
CA GLU A 101 6.90 -9.43 11.04
C GLU A 101 5.84 -8.72 11.88
N ALA A 102 6.13 -7.51 12.36
CA ALA A 102 5.18 -6.70 13.13
C ALA A 102 3.91 -6.34 12.34
N VAL A 103 4.02 -6.15 11.02
CA VAL A 103 2.85 -5.88 10.15
C VAL A 103 2.08 -7.17 9.91
N VAL A 104 2.78 -8.26 9.63
CA VAL A 104 2.18 -9.57 9.40
C VAL A 104 1.41 -10.02 10.64
N ASP A 105 2.02 -9.95 11.83
CA ASP A 105 1.40 -10.32 13.09
C ASP A 105 0.21 -9.44 13.45
N HIS A 106 0.30 -8.13 13.17
CA HIS A 106 -0.80 -7.21 13.37
C HIS A 106 -2.03 -7.63 12.55
N TYR A 107 -1.89 -7.84 11.25
CA TYR A 107 -3.02 -8.25 10.41
C TYR A 107 -3.49 -9.68 10.66
N ARG A 108 -2.58 -10.59 11.02
CA ARG A 108 -2.93 -11.95 11.45
C ARG A 108 -3.77 -11.93 12.73
N ALA A 109 -3.44 -11.07 13.69
CA ALA A 109 -4.20 -10.90 14.93
C ALA A 109 -5.61 -10.33 14.69
N LEU A 110 -5.79 -9.54 13.63
CA LEU A 110 -7.10 -9.06 13.16
C LEU A 110 -7.89 -10.12 12.36
N GLY A 111 -7.36 -11.33 12.23
CA GLY A 111 -8.03 -12.44 11.53
C GLY A 111 -7.87 -12.40 10.00
N LEU A 112 -6.97 -11.57 9.48
CA LEU A 112 -6.72 -11.51 8.04
C LEU A 112 -6.02 -12.79 7.58
N THR A 113 -6.46 -13.32 6.42
CA THR A 113 -5.77 -14.46 5.81
C THR A 113 -4.41 -14.01 5.30
N VAL A 114 -3.35 -14.61 5.84
CA VAL A 114 -1.96 -14.36 5.42
C VAL A 114 -1.48 -15.54 4.57
N VAL A 115 -1.00 -15.23 3.37
CA VAL A 115 -0.37 -16.19 2.46
C VAL A 115 1.11 -15.85 2.35
N GLU A 116 1.97 -16.79 2.70
CA GLU A 116 3.41 -16.65 2.54
C GLU A 116 3.80 -16.94 1.09
N THR A 117 4.68 -16.12 0.51
CA THR A 117 5.08 -16.25 -0.91
C THR A 117 5.83 -17.56 -1.18
N SER A 118 6.55 -18.07 -0.18
CA SER A 118 7.19 -19.40 -0.23
C SER A 118 6.19 -20.54 -0.46
N ALA A 119 4.93 -20.37 -0.04
CA ALA A 119 3.86 -21.34 -0.27
C ALA A 119 3.25 -21.28 -1.69
N LEU A 120 3.51 -20.21 -2.45
CA LEU A 120 3.02 -20.02 -3.83
C LEU A 120 4.00 -20.55 -4.89
N ALA A 121 5.22 -20.93 -4.49
CA ALA A 121 6.27 -21.41 -5.38
C ALA A 121 6.31 -22.96 -5.51
N ALA A 122 5.34 -23.67 -4.93
CA ALA A 122 5.18 -25.13 -4.99
C ALA A 122 3.97 -25.52 -5.85
#